data_AF-A0A1H2R2J3-F1
#
_entry.id   AF-A0A1H2R2J3-F1
#
_cell.length_a   1.000
_cell.length_b   1.000
_cell.length_c   1.000
_cell.angle_alpha   90.00
_cell.angle_beta   90.00
_cell.angle_gamma   90.00
#
_symmetry.space_group_name_H-M   'P 1'
#
loop_
_entity.id
_entity.type
_entity.pdbx_description
1 polymer ?
#
loop_
_entity_poly.entity_id
_entity_poly.type
_entity_poly.pdbx_seq_one_letter_code
_entity_poly.pdbx_strand_id
1 'polypeptide(L)' 'MKTAFYFILILLFTTTASSCATTVKNTPSKVVVIKKLPRTHKIVRIKGVRYYKFNGKHYRKTRKGYVVVRV' A
#
# COMPACT_ATOMS: atom_id res chain seq x y z
N MET A 1 -46.46 27.81 7.41
CA MET A 1 -45.84 26.54 7.87
C MET A 1 -45.06 25.81 6.76
N LYS A 2 -45.57 25.75 5.52
CA LYS A 2 -44.86 25.12 4.38
C LYS A 2 -43.52 25.77 4.02
N THR A 3 -43.41 27.10 4.11
CA THR A 3 -42.19 27.86 3.79
C THR A 3 -41.02 27.52 4.72
N ALA A 4 -41.27 27.36 6.02
CA ALA A 4 -40.25 26.94 6.99
C ALA A 4 -39.70 25.53 6.71
N PHE A 5 -40.54 24.63 6.17
CA PHE A 5 -40.15 23.27 5.83
C PHE A 5 -39.15 23.23 4.66
N TYR A 6 -39.32 24.12 3.67
CA TYR A 6 -38.38 24.26 2.55
C TYR A 6 -37.01 24.80 2.98
N PHE A 7 -36.96 25.74 3.92
CA PHE A 7 -35.70 26.27 4.44
C PHE A 7 -34.87 25.21 5.19
N ILE A 8 -35.53 24.34 5.95
CA ILE A 8 -34.86 23.24 6.68
C ILE A 8 -34.26 22.22 5.69
N LEU A 9 -34.98 21.90 4.62
CA LEU A 9 -34.51 20.99 3.57
C LEU A 9 -33.26 21.51 2.82
N ILE A 10 -33.20 22.82 2.57
CA ILE A 10 -32.06 23.45 1.89
C ILE A 10 -30.81 23.46 2.80
N LEU A 11 -30.99 23.69 4.10
CA LEU A 11 -29.89 23.72 5.08
C LEU A 11 -29.25 22.34 5.30
N LEU A 12 -30.04 21.26 5.21
CA LEU A 12 -29.57 19.88 5.33
C LEU A 12 -28.77 19.40 4.10
N PHE A 13 -28.98 20.02 2.94
CA PHE A 13 -28.32 19.61 1.68
C PHE A 13 -26.91 20.21 1.52
N THR A 14 -26.61 21.31 2.21
CA THR A 14 -25.30 21.98 2.10
C THR A 14 -24.22 21.36 2.98
N THR A 15 -24.59 20.61 4.03
CA THR A 15 -23.65 20.00 4.97
C THR A 15 -22.94 18.76 4.44
N THR A 16 -23.42 18.14 3.36
CA THR A 16 -22.84 16.90 2.80
C THR A 16 -21.69 17.13 1.82
N ALA A 17 -21.37 18.38 1.48
CA ALA A 17 -20.38 18.71 0.45
C ALA A 17 -18.92 18.76 0.95
N SER A 18 -18.66 18.66 2.26
CA SER A 18 -17.30 18.82 2.83
C SER A 18 -16.63 17.49 3.19
N SER A 19 -16.54 16.57 2.23
CA SER A 19 -15.74 15.34 2.38
C SER A 19 -14.56 15.34 1.39
N CYS A 20 -13.64 16.29 1.55
CA CYS A 20 -12.35 16.27 0.87
C CYS A 20 -11.42 15.26 1.55
N ALA A 21 -11.65 13.97 1.35
CA ALA A 21 -10.76 12.92 1.81
C ALA A 21 -9.51 12.87 0.93
N THR A 22 -8.43 13.53 1.35
CA THR A 22 -7.13 13.45 0.68
C THR A 22 -6.48 12.08 0.93
N THR A 23 -6.43 11.22 -0.09
CA THR A 23 -5.70 9.96 -0.01
C THR A 23 -4.20 10.20 -0.24
N VAL A 24 -3.37 9.91 0.76
CA VAL A 24 -1.91 9.97 0.63
C VAL A 24 -1.42 8.75 -0.17
N LYS A 25 -0.91 8.99 -1.37
CA LYS A 25 -0.30 7.95 -2.21
C LYS A 25 1.13 7.71 -1.76
N ASN A 26 1.36 6.69 -0.95
CA ASN A 26 2.70 6.31 -0.52
C ASN A 26 3.47 5.74 -1.73
N THR A 27 4.31 6.54 -2.36
CA THR A 27 5.15 6.08 -3.48
C THR A 27 6.25 5.18 -2.92
N PRO A 28 6.41 3.94 -3.43
CA PRO A 28 7.42 3.04 -2.90
C PRO A 28 8.82 3.62 -3.16
N SER A 29 9.62 3.71 -2.09
CA SER A 29 11.03 4.08 -2.17
C SER A 29 11.78 3.18 -3.16
N LYS A 30 12.74 3.77 -3.88
CA LYS A 30 13.60 3.13 -4.90
C LYS A 30 13.84 1.64 -4.64
N VAL A 31 13.24 0.80 -5.47
CA VAL A 31 13.33 -0.66 -5.35
C VAL A 31 14.64 -1.14 -5.98
N VAL A 32 15.56 -1.64 -5.16
CA VAL A 32 16.80 -2.25 -5.65
C VAL A 32 16.49 -3.67 -6.16
N VAL A 33 16.58 -3.85 -7.48
CA VAL A 33 16.40 -5.16 -8.13
C VAL A 33 17.75 -5.82 -8.34
N ILE A 34 17.95 -6.97 -7.70
CA ILE A 34 19.14 -7.79 -7.86
C ILE A 34 18.85 -8.89 -8.88
N LYS A 35 19.64 -8.97 -9.96
CA LYS A 35 19.44 -9.96 -11.03
C LYS A 35 19.68 -11.40 -10.56
N LYS A 36 20.72 -11.62 -9.75
CA LYS A 36 21.11 -12.95 -9.27
C LYS A 36 21.45 -12.89 -7.79
N LEU A 37 20.77 -13.72 -6.99
CA LEU A 37 21.12 -13.92 -5.60
C LEU A 37 22.34 -14.85 -5.51
N PRO A 38 23.29 -14.62 -4.59
CA PRO A 38 24.40 -15.54 -4.37
C PRO A 38 23.92 -16.96 -4.03
N ARG A 39 24.76 -17.96 -4.34
CA ARG A 39 24.39 -19.39 -4.26
C ARG A 39 24.00 -19.84 -2.84
N THR A 40 24.52 -19.17 -1.80
CA THR A 40 24.37 -19.56 -0.39
C THR A 40 23.12 -18.99 0.31
N HIS A 41 22.04 -18.74 -0.43
CA HIS A 41 20.79 -18.23 0.15
C HIS A 41 19.98 -19.34 0.84
N LYS A 42 19.21 -18.97 1.86
CA LYS A 42 18.25 -19.85 2.52
C LYS A 42 16.84 -19.51 2.07
N ILE A 43 15.96 -20.50 2.00
CA ILE A 43 14.56 -20.31 1.62
C ILE A 43 13.72 -20.35 2.89
N VAL A 44 12.94 -19.31 3.12
CA VAL A 44 12.12 -19.13 4.33
C VAL A 44 10.67 -18.91 3.91
N ARG A 45 9.71 -19.48 4.64
CA ARG A 45 8.28 -19.19 4.46
C ARG A 45 7.78 -18.34 5.60
N ILE A 46 7.18 -17.20 5.28
CA ILE A 46 6.57 -16.29 6.25
C ILE A 46 5.14 -16.04 5.78
N LYS A 47 4.15 -16.37 6.61
CA LYS A 47 2.71 -16.27 6.27
C LYS A 47 2.35 -16.94 4.93
N GLY A 48 2.92 -18.13 4.68
CA GLY A 48 2.70 -18.89 3.43
C GLY A 48 3.48 -18.39 2.20
N VAL A 49 4.10 -17.21 2.27
CA VAL A 49 4.87 -16.63 1.17
C VAL A 49 6.34 -17.05 1.25
N ARG A 50 6.92 -17.44 0.09
CA ARG A 50 8.33 -17.81 -0.03
C ARG A 50 9.22 -16.58 -0.15
N TYR A 51 10.17 -16.46 0.78
CA TYR A 51 11.24 -15.48 0.78
C TYR A 51 12.60 -16.16 0.69
N TYR A 52 13.57 -15.45 0.12
CA TYR A 52 14.95 -15.88 0.04
C TYR A 52 15.75 -15.03 1.02
N LYS A 53 16.36 -15.63 2.03
CA LYS A 53 17.16 -14.94 3.04
C LYS A 53 18.62 -15.00 2.66
N PHE A 54 19.26 -13.84 2.55
CA PHE A 54 20.68 -13.72 2.25
C PHE A 54 21.26 -12.50 2.96
N ASN A 55 22.42 -12.65 3.60
CA ASN A 55 23.10 -11.58 4.35
C ASN A 55 22.18 -10.77 5.30
N GLY A 56 21.33 -11.48 6.05
CA GLY A 56 20.35 -10.87 6.98
C GLY A 56 19.13 -10.21 6.32
N LYS A 57 19.10 -10.05 4.99
CA LYS A 57 17.98 -9.45 4.25
C LYS A 57 17.05 -10.51 3.67
N HIS A 58 15.76 -10.14 3.54
CA HIS A 58 14.76 -10.95 2.86
C HIS A 58 14.55 -10.46 1.44
N TYR A 59 14.46 -11.41 0.52
CA TYR A 59 14.31 -11.16 -0.90
C TYR A 59 13.06 -11.86 -1.44
N ARG A 60 12.31 -11.15 -2.27
CA ARG A 60 11.15 -11.69 -2.99
C ARG A 60 11.48 -11.81 -4.47
N LYS A 61 11.18 -12.96 -5.06
CA LYS A 61 11.35 -13.19 -6.50
C LYS A 61 10.29 -12.41 -7.29
N THR A 62 10.73 -11.79 -8.38
CA THR A 62 9.92 -11.03 -9.35
C THR A 62 10.30 -11.46 -10.77
N ARG A 63 9.56 -10.99 -11.79
CA ARG A 63 9.88 -11.28 -13.21
C ARG A 63 11.27 -10.81 -13.63
N LYS A 64 11.78 -9.71 -13.03
CA LYS A 64 13.05 -9.08 -13.41
C LYS A 64 14.23 -9.45 -12.50
N GLY A 65 14.00 -10.22 -11.44
CA GLY A 65 15.03 -10.57 -10.44
C GLY A 65 14.47 -10.64 -9.02
N TYR A 66 15.26 -10.23 -8.04
CA TYR A 66 14.91 -10.25 -6.62
C TYR A 66 14.82 -8.84 -6.04
N VAL A 67 13.80 -8.60 -5.23
CA VAL A 67 13.58 -7.33 -4.54
C VAL A 67 13.82 -7.52 -3.05
N VAL A 68 14.55 -6.60 -2.41
CA VAL A 68 14.68 -6.57 -0.95
C VAL A 68 13.34 -6.17 -0.33
N VAL A 69 12.86 -6.97 0.62
CA VAL A 69 11.61 -6.73 1.34
C VAL A 69 11.93 -6.68 2.84
N ARG A 70 11.32 -5.73 3.54
CA ARG A 70 11.26 -5.74 5.00
C ARG A 70 10.07 -6.63 5.37
N VAL A 71 10.37 -7.81 5.91
CA VAL A 71 9.38 -8.81 6.35
C VAL A 71 9.21 -8.73 7.85
#